data_AF-A0A382PBA4-F1
#
_entry.id   AF-A0A382PBA4-F1
#
_cell.length_a   1.000
_cell.length_b   1.000
_cell.length_c   1.000
_cell.angle_alpha   90.00
_cell.angle_beta   90.00
_cell.angle_gamma   90.00
#
_symmetry.space_group_name_H-M   'P 1'
#
loop_
_entity.id
_entity.type
_entity.pdbx_description
1 polymer ?
#
loop_
_entity_poly.entity_id
_entity_poly.type
_entity_poly.pdbx_seq_one_letter_code
_entity_poly.pdbx_strand_id
1 'polypeptide(L)'
;MAAAFKTILHGFLIGVANIIPGVSGGSMALALGIYERLIAAVGNLGLGTLTVVLGVVAFRDGAKTRFLAEWRRIDGAFLIGIASGGAVAV
;
A
#
# COMPACT_ATOMS: atom_id res chain seq x y z
N MET A 1 -6.58 -12.91 9.50
CA MET A 1 -5.93 -12.16 10.60
C MET A 1 -4.39 -12.21 10.49
N ALA A 2 -3.77 -13.39 10.42
CA ALA A 2 -2.30 -13.54 10.35
C ALA A 2 -1.64 -12.82 9.15
N ALA A 3 -2.26 -12.84 7.97
CA ALA A 3 -1.69 -12.19 6.78
C ALA A 3 -1.65 -10.65 6.88
N ALA A 4 -2.68 -10.03 7.47
CA ALA A 4 -2.72 -8.58 7.65
C ALA A 4 -1.68 -8.14 8.69
N PHE A 5 -1.56 -8.87 9.80
CA PHE A 5 -0.53 -8.64 10.81
C PHE A 5 0.88 -8.73 10.22
N LYS A 6 1.15 -9.76 9.39
CA LYS A 6 2.43 -9.91 8.68
C LYS A 6 2.74 -8.70 7.80
N THR A 7 1.76 -8.21 7.03
CA THR A 7 1.94 -7.03 6.17
C THR A 7 2.25 -5.77 6.99
N ILE A 8 1.54 -5.56 8.11
CA ILE A 8 1.81 -4.43 9.01
C ILE A 8 3.22 -4.54 9.60
N LEU A 9 3.65 -5.73 10.01
CA LEU A 9 5.01 -5.95 10.51
C LEU A 9 6.07 -5.66 9.43
N HIS A 10 5.84 -6.06 8.18
CA HIS A 10 6.74 -5.68 7.09
C HIS A 10 6.80 -4.16 6.89
N GLY A 11 5.64 -3.49 6.96
CA GLY A 11 5.57 -2.03 6.91
C GLY A 11 6.37 -1.39 8.04
N PHE A 12 6.25 -1.91 9.25
CA PHE A 12 7.00 -1.45 10.42
C PHE A 12 8.51 -1.60 10.21
N LEU A 13 8.98 -2.76 9.74
CA LEU A 13 10.40 -2.98 9.44
C LEU A 13 10.93 -2.05 8.34
N ILE A 14 10.12 -1.77 7.31
CA ILE A 14 10.45 -0.78 6.27
C ILE A 14 10.52 0.64 6.87
N GLY A 15 9.62 0.99 7.79
CA GLY A 15 9.63 2.27 8.50
C GLY A 15 10.88 2.43 9.37
N VAL A 16 11.22 1.42 10.17
CA VAL A 16 12.46 1.38 10.97
C VAL A 16 13.71 1.54 10.08
N ALA A 17 13.74 0.86 8.93
CA ALA A 17 14.84 0.98 7.97
C ALA A 17 15.05 2.43 7.50
N ASN A 18 13.99 3.23 7.36
CA ASN A 18 14.12 4.63 6.94
C ASN A 18 14.62 5.58 8.05
N ILE A 19 14.59 5.17 9.32
CA ILE A 19 15.13 5.96 10.45
C ILE A 19 16.66 5.79 10.54
N ILE A 20 17.18 4.63 10.14
CA ILE A 20 18.61 4.30 10.25
C ILE A 20 19.37 4.94 9.08
N PRO A 21 20.31 5.86 9.32
CA PRO A 21 21.10 6.48 8.25
C PRO A 21 21.85 5.42 7.43
N GLY A 22 21.70 5.49 6.11
CA GLY A 22 22.34 4.55 5.18
C GLY A 22 21.58 3.24 4.93
N VAL A 23 20.43 3.02 5.57
CA VAL A 23 19.54 1.88 5.28
C VAL A 23 18.38 2.34 4.38
N SER A 24 18.12 1.63 3.29
CA SER A 24 17.02 1.93 2.37
C SER A 24 15.81 1.04 2.66
N GLY A 25 14.63 1.65 2.82
CA GLY A 25 13.36 0.91 2.93
C GLY A 25 13.08 0.02 1.71
N GLY A 26 13.55 0.39 0.51
CA GLY A 26 13.44 -0.44 -0.69
C GLY A 26 14.29 -1.72 -0.61
N SER A 27 15.52 -1.61 -0.09
CA SER A 27 16.39 -2.77 0.18
C SER A 27 15.80 -3.66 1.28
N MET A 28 15.16 -3.06 2.30
CA MET A 28 14.44 -3.82 3.31
C MET A 28 13.24 -4.58 2.71
N ALA A 29 12.47 -3.95 1.83
CA ALA A 29 11.37 -4.62 1.13
C ALA A 29 11.86 -5.79 0.25
N LEU A 30 13.05 -5.69 -0.36
CA LEU A 30 13.72 -6.79 -1.09
C LEU A 30 14.09 -7.93 -0.15
N ALA A 31 14.74 -7.62 0.98
CA ALA A 31 15.11 -8.60 1.99
C ALA A 31 13.89 -9.34 2.58
N LEU A 32 12.76 -8.64 2.74
CA LEU A 32 11.49 -9.22 3.19
C LEU A 32 10.72 -9.97 2.08
N GLY A 33 11.23 -9.99 0.84
CA GLY A 33 10.61 -10.68 -0.29
C GLY A 33 9.29 -10.06 -0.75
N ILE A 34 9.02 -8.80 -0.41
CA ILE A 34 7.77 -8.10 -0.79
C ILE A 34 7.97 -6.97 -1.79
N TYR A 35 9.20 -6.73 -2.22
CA TYR A 35 9.55 -5.63 -3.13
C TYR A 35 8.76 -5.66 -4.43
N GLU A 36 8.72 -6.79 -5.12
CA GLU A 36 8.02 -6.91 -6.41
C GLU A 36 6.53 -6.60 -6.28
N ARG A 37 5.90 -7.12 -5.21
CA ARG A 37 4.49 -6.84 -4.91
C ARG A 37 4.28 -5.37 -4.58
N LEU A 38 5.19 -4.76 -3.83
CA LEU A 38 5.13 -3.34 -3.46
C LEU A 38 5.26 -2.43 -4.67
N ILE A 39 6.28 -2.65 -5.52
CA ILE A 39 6.47 -1.86 -6.74
C ILE A 39 5.31 -2.08 -7.71
N ALA A 40 4.79 -3.30 -7.87
CA ALA A 40 3.62 -3.57 -8.71
C ALA A 40 2.36 -2.86 -8.18
N ALA A 41 2.09 -2.94 -6.86
CA ALA A 41 0.94 -2.30 -6.25
C ALA A 41 1.00 -0.77 -6.35
N VAL A 42 2.17 -0.18 -6.11
CA VAL A 42 2.40 1.27 -6.28
C VAL A 42 2.33 1.66 -7.76
N GLY A 43 2.93 0.88 -8.65
CA GLY A 43 2.92 1.12 -10.10
C GLY A 43 1.52 1.00 -10.72
N ASN A 44 0.61 0.28 -10.07
CA ASN A 44 -0.78 0.24 -10.47
C ASN A 44 -1.54 1.54 -10.14
N LEU A 45 -1.05 2.38 -9.23
CA LEU A 45 -1.69 3.67 -8.94
C LEU A 45 -1.58 4.60 -10.16
N GLY A 46 -2.68 5.21 -10.54
CA GLY A 46 -2.68 6.13 -11.68
C GLY A 46 -3.93 7.00 -11.77
N LEU A 47 -4.10 7.67 -12.92
CA LEU A 47 -5.24 8.55 -13.18
C LEU A 47 -6.58 7.81 -13.04
N GLY A 48 -6.64 6.53 -13.42
CA GLY A 48 -7.81 5.68 -13.20
C GLY A 48 -8.21 5.61 -11.72
N THR A 49 -7.24 5.42 -10.83
CA THR A 49 -7.46 5.38 -9.38
C THR A 49 -8.03 6.71 -8.87
N LEU A 50 -7.47 7.83 -9.34
CA LEU A 50 -7.94 9.17 -8.95
C LEU A 50 -9.37 9.44 -9.41
N THR A 51 -9.71 9.11 -10.66
CA THR A 51 -11.07 9.31 -11.18
C THR A 51 -12.11 8.50 -10.41
N VAL A 52 -11.76 7.29 -9.98
CA VAL A 52 -12.65 6.43 -9.19
C VAL A 52 -12.82 6.98 -7.77
N VAL A 53 -11.74 7.42 -7.11
CA VAL A 53 -11.81 8.06 -5.79
C VAL A 53 -12.66 9.33 -5.83
N LEU A 54 -12.42 10.22 -6.82
CA LEU A 54 -13.24 11.42 -7.01
C LEU A 54 -14.70 11.10 -7.30
N GLY A 55 -14.97 10.02 -8.03
CA GLY A 55 -16.34 9.54 -8.26
C GLY A 55 -17.05 9.12 -6.97
N VAL A 56 -16.33 8.54 -6.01
CA VAL A 56 -16.88 8.21 -4.67
C VAL A 56 -17.15 9.48 -3.86
N VAL A 57 -16.21 10.42 -3.86
CA VAL A 57 -16.35 11.72 -3.14
C VAL A 57 -17.49 12.56 -3.72
N ALA A 58 -17.70 12.52 -5.04
CA ALA A 58 -18.78 13.20 -5.72
C ALA A 58 -20.14 12.45 -5.66
N PHE A 59 -20.26 11.42 -4.82
CA PHE A 59 -21.48 10.62 -4.61
C PHE A 59 -22.15 10.13 -5.90
N ARG A 60 -21.35 9.74 -6.90
CA ARG A 60 -21.89 9.23 -8.17
C ARG A 60 -22.46 7.82 -8.02
N ASP A 61 -23.54 7.53 -8.72
CA ASP A 61 -24.11 6.19 -8.79
C ASP A 61 -23.11 5.18 -9.37
N GLY A 62 -22.99 4.02 -8.71
CA GLY A 62 -22.03 2.97 -9.09
C GLY A 62 -20.56 3.27 -8.73
N ALA A 63 -20.24 4.40 -8.11
CA ALA A 63 -18.87 4.74 -7.73
C ALA A 63 -18.26 3.75 -6.73
N LYS A 64 -19.04 3.25 -5.77
CA LYS A 64 -18.59 2.23 -4.79
C LYS A 64 -18.13 0.95 -5.47
N THR A 65 -18.85 0.47 -6.47
CA THR A 65 -18.49 -0.76 -7.21
C THR A 65 -17.20 -0.58 -7.99
N ARG A 66 -17.04 0.57 -8.67
CA ARG A 66 -15.80 0.91 -9.37
C ARG A 66 -14.63 1.05 -8.42
N PHE A 67 -14.86 1.66 -7.25
CA PHE A 67 -13.87 1.79 -6.20
C PHE A 67 -13.42 0.45 -5.66
N LEU A 68 -14.33 -0.47 -5.37
CA LEU A 68 -13.97 -1.81 -4.90
C LEU A 68 -13.18 -2.61 -5.95
N ALA A 69 -13.52 -2.47 -7.23
CA ALA A 69 -12.78 -3.10 -8.32
C ALA A 69 -11.36 -2.52 -8.42
N GLU A 70 -11.25 -1.19 -8.38
CA GLU A 70 -9.96 -0.49 -8.42
C GLU A 70 -9.12 -0.79 -7.17
N TRP A 71 -9.73 -0.83 -6.00
CA TRP A 71 -9.12 -1.18 -4.72
C TRP A 71 -8.45 -2.56 -4.76
N ARG A 72 -9.11 -3.55 -5.38
CA ARG A 72 -8.55 -4.89 -5.59
C ARG A 72 -7.44 -4.89 -6.64
N ARG A 73 -7.58 -4.07 -7.70
CA ARG A 73 -6.56 -3.95 -8.76
C ARG A 73 -5.24 -3.40 -8.24
N ILE A 74 -5.29 -2.38 -7.39
CA ILE A 74 -4.09 -1.73 -6.82
C ILE A 74 -3.53 -2.46 -5.59
N ASP A 75 -4.16 -3.56 -5.16
CA ASP A 75 -3.85 -4.24 -3.89
C ASP A 75 -3.89 -3.29 -2.69
N GLY A 76 -4.97 -2.48 -2.59
CA GLY A 76 -5.06 -1.37 -1.64
C GLY A 76 -4.96 -1.81 -0.18
N ALA A 77 -5.43 -3.02 0.15
CA ALA A 77 -5.31 -3.58 1.50
C ALA A 77 -3.84 -3.84 1.88
N PHE A 78 -3.02 -4.28 0.93
CA PHE A 78 -1.58 -4.45 1.15
C PHE A 78 -0.89 -3.10 1.33
N LEU A 79 -1.18 -2.12 0.47
CA LEU A 79 -0.60 -0.78 0.56
C LEU A 79 -0.94 -0.09 1.89
N ILE A 80 -2.20 -0.17 2.35
CA ILE A 80 -2.59 0.33 3.68
C ILE A 80 -1.86 -0.41 4.79
N GLY A 81 -1.72 -1.73 4.69
CA GLY A 81 -0.98 -2.52 5.68
C GLY A 81 0.48 -2.08 5.79
N ILE A 82 1.17 -1.88 4.67
CA ILE A 82 2.55 -1.39 4.65
C ILE A 82 2.63 0.04 5.20
N ALA A 83 1.75 0.93 4.75
CA ALA A 83 1.73 2.33 5.18
C ALA A 83 1.45 2.47 6.69
N SER A 84 0.47 1.73 7.21
CA SER A 84 0.14 1.72 8.64
C SER A 84 1.29 1.19 9.50
N GLY A 85 1.94 0.11 9.07
CA GLY A 85 3.14 -0.39 9.75
C GLY A 85 4.27 0.63 9.77
N GLY A 86 4.55 1.25 8.62
CA GLY A 86 5.59 2.27 8.49
C GLY A 86 5.31 3.51 9.33
N ALA A 87 4.06 3.96 9.38
CA ALA A 87 3.62 5.10 10.19
C ALA A 87 3.70 4.85 11.70
N VAL A 88 3.61 3.59 12.16
CA VAL A 88 3.81 3.24 13.57
C VAL A 88 5.29 3.19 13.95
N ALA A 89 6.18 2.95 12.97
CA ALA A 89 7.61 2.81 13.21
C ALA A 89 8.34 4.14 13.43
N VAL A 90 7.84 5.23 12.82
CA VAL A 90 8.45 6.57 12.78
C VAL A 90 7.64 7.54 13.63
#